data_AF-A0AA96Y0Y2-F1
#
_entry.id   AF-A0AA96Y0Y2-F1
#
_cell.length_a   1.000
_cell.length_b   1.000
_cell.length_c   1.000
_cell.angle_alpha   90.00
_cell.angle_beta   90.00
_cell.angle_gamma   90.00
#
_symmetry.space_group_name_H-M   'P 1'
#
loop_
_entity.id
_entity.type
_entity.pdbx_description
1 polymer ?
#
loop_
_entity_poly.entity_id
_entity_poly.type
_entity_poly.pdbx_seq_one_letter_code
_entity_poly.pdbx_strand_id
1 'polypeptide(L)'
;MSLDAIDAIAAQLERFATVQYPLEVSAVITSALSGMIAARKKGLDLVGVYAIAFVNAFGGGTLRDVLLDRRPFFWVRYEGYAVLVLLLAVLYVYGSRLLKPVKAPAYRVFALLDAFGLALFSISGTAFALEYRMPPFTASLLGVITGVVGGVLRDILLVQIPVVFRKTATLYATCAFVGCWVYLVLVLWQVDMAIATVAGFCTIVLLRMLALRYNLTLPTPREEE
;
A
#
# COMPACT_ATOMS: atom_id res chain seq x y z
N MET A 1 -16.64 -5.24 22.97
CA MET A 1 -16.68 -6.17 21.83
C MET A 1 -16.31 -7.53 22.38
N SER A 2 -17.25 -8.48 22.47
CA SER A 2 -16.98 -9.78 23.12
C SER A 2 -16.04 -10.61 22.26
N LEU A 3 -15.27 -11.49 22.92
CA LEU A 3 -14.34 -12.44 22.29
C LEU A 3 -15.02 -13.29 21.19
N ASP A 4 -16.34 -13.49 21.28
CA ASP A 4 -17.16 -14.23 20.32
C ASP A 4 -17.15 -13.62 18.90
N ALA A 5 -17.06 -12.29 18.79
CA ALA A 5 -16.96 -11.62 17.49
C ALA A 5 -15.60 -11.88 16.82
N ILE A 6 -14.54 -12.05 17.62
CA ILE A 6 -13.19 -12.37 17.14
C ILE A 6 -13.10 -13.85 16.75
N ASP A 7 -13.78 -14.74 17.46
CA ASP A 7 -13.82 -16.16 17.12
C ASP A 7 -14.66 -16.46 15.86
N ALA A 8 -15.71 -15.66 15.59
CA ALA A 8 -16.42 -15.70 14.30
C ALA A 8 -15.55 -15.25 13.11
N ILE A 9 -14.63 -14.31 13.33
CA ILE A 9 -13.62 -13.89 12.32
C ILE A 9 -12.61 -15.02 12.06
N ALA A 10 -12.27 -15.82 13.08
CA ALA A 10 -11.38 -16.97 12.93
C ALA A 10 -11.96 -18.07 12.02
N ALA A 11 -13.29 -18.26 11.97
CA ALA A 11 -13.92 -19.22 11.06
C ALA A 11 -13.74 -18.88 9.56
N GLN A 12 -13.35 -17.64 9.24
CA GLN A 12 -13.04 -17.21 7.86
C GLN A 12 -11.56 -17.45 7.46
N LEU A 13 -10.73 -18.04 8.32
CA LEU A 13 -9.28 -18.27 8.11
C LEU A 13 -8.93 -19.04 6.83
N GLU A 14 -9.75 -20.00 6.37
CA GLU A 14 -9.47 -20.68 5.10
C GLU A 14 -9.64 -19.77 3.88
N ARG A 15 -10.58 -18.81 3.92
CA ARG A 15 -10.76 -17.81 2.86
C ARG A 15 -9.71 -16.70 2.91
N PHE A 16 -9.13 -16.47 4.09
CA PHE A 16 -8.09 -15.48 4.30
C PHE A 16 -6.89 -15.72 3.38
N ALA A 17 -6.34 -16.94 3.34
CA ALA A 17 -5.18 -17.25 2.51
C ALA A 17 -5.46 -17.04 1.01
N THR A 18 -6.65 -17.43 0.54
CA THR A 18 -7.07 -17.32 -0.86
C THR A 18 -7.21 -15.87 -1.32
N VAL A 19 -7.66 -14.97 -0.44
CA VAL A 19 -7.80 -13.53 -0.74
C VAL A 19 -6.48 -12.78 -0.55
N GLN A 20 -5.68 -13.14 0.46
CA GLN A 20 -4.44 -12.41 0.77
C GLN A 20 -3.34 -12.60 -0.28
N TYR A 21 -3.14 -13.81 -0.80
CA TYR A 21 -2.09 -14.04 -1.80
C TYR A 21 -2.21 -13.15 -3.05
N PRO A 22 -3.35 -13.09 -3.77
CA PRO A 22 -3.48 -12.22 -4.93
C PRO A 22 -3.45 -10.74 -4.55
N LEU A 23 -3.90 -10.38 -3.35
CA LEU A 23 -3.83 -9.03 -2.82
C LEU A 23 -2.38 -8.58 -2.64
N GLU A 24 -1.53 -9.41 -2.01
CA GLU A 24 -0.11 -9.12 -1.81
C GLU A 24 0.66 -9.06 -3.13
N VAL A 25 0.42 -9.99 -4.08
CA VAL A 25 1.02 -9.94 -5.42
C VAL A 25 0.68 -8.61 -6.11
N SER A 26 -0.59 -8.22 -6.08
CA SER A 26 -1.05 -6.98 -6.71
C SER A 26 -0.46 -5.74 -6.03
N ALA A 27 -0.34 -5.77 -4.69
CA ALA A 27 0.26 -4.70 -3.90
C ALA A 27 1.75 -4.54 -4.23
N VAL A 28 2.49 -5.65 -4.32
CA VAL A 28 3.91 -5.66 -4.71
C VAL A 28 4.09 -5.08 -6.11
N ILE A 29 3.30 -5.52 -7.09
CA ILE A 29 3.41 -5.03 -8.48
C ILE A 29 3.12 -3.52 -8.54
N THR A 30 2.00 -3.07 -7.97
CA THR A 30 1.59 -1.66 -8.04
C THR A 30 2.57 -0.74 -7.33
N SER A 31 3.04 -1.11 -6.13
CA SER A 31 4.07 -0.37 -5.41
C SER A 31 5.42 -0.41 -6.12
N ALA A 32 5.85 -1.56 -6.65
CA ALA A 32 7.12 -1.65 -7.40
C ALA A 32 7.09 -0.72 -8.61
N LEU A 33 6.04 -0.75 -9.42
CA LEU A 33 5.89 0.12 -10.60
C LEU A 33 5.84 1.62 -10.23
N SER A 34 5.12 1.98 -9.16
CA SER A 34 5.13 3.35 -8.62
C SER A 34 6.55 3.80 -8.24
N GLY A 35 7.30 2.92 -7.55
CA GLY A 35 8.70 3.14 -7.18
C GLY A 35 9.62 3.32 -8.39
N MET A 36 9.47 2.48 -9.42
CA MET A 36 10.24 2.57 -10.67
C MET A 36 10.00 3.89 -11.40
N ILE A 37 8.75 4.36 -11.47
CA ILE A 37 8.43 5.66 -12.07
C ILE A 37 9.08 6.80 -11.28
N ALA A 38 9.08 6.72 -9.95
CA ALA A 38 9.74 7.72 -9.10
C ALA A 38 11.28 7.71 -9.27
N ALA A 39 11.89 6.52 -9.29
CA ALA A 39 13.32 6.33 -9.51
C ALA A 39 13.78 6.86 -10.87
N ARG A 40 13.01 6.60 -11.94
CA ARG A 40 13.32 7.09 -13.28
C ARG A 40 13.33 8.61 -13.37
N LYS A 41 12.41 9.29 -12.68
CA LYS A 41 12.40 10.77 -12.61
C LYS A 41 13.68 11.35 -11.99
N LYS A 42 14.41 10.54 -11.22
CA LYS A 42 15.68 10.89 -10.60
C LYS A 42 16.91 10.41 -11.40
N GLY A 43 16.70 9.83 -12.58
CA GLY A 43 17.80 9.41 -13.46
C GLY A 43 18.61 8.22 -12.94
N LEU A 44 18.03 7.39 -12.08
CA LEU A 44 18.71 6.22 -11.51
C LEU A 44 18.92 5.13 -12.56
N ASP A 45 20.00 4.36 -12.41
CA ASP A 45 20.31 3.18 -13.23
C ASP A 45 19.47 1.96 -12.82
N LEU A 46 19.71 0.79 -13.44
CA LEU A 46 18.94 -0.42 -13.16
C LEU A 46 18.98 -0.82 -11.68
N VAL A 47 20.16 -0.72 -11.06
CA VAL A 47 20.35 -1.07 -9.65
C VAL A 47 19.57 -0.11 -8.76
N GLY A 48 19.67 1.20 -9.02
CA GLY A 48 18.90 2.20 -8.29
C GLY A 48 17.38 2.06 -8.48
N VAL A 49 16.92 1.76 -9.71
CA VAL A 49 15.50 1.50 -10.00
C VAL A 49 15.00 0.28 -9.23
N TYR A 50 15.76 -0.82 -9.23
CA TYR A 50 15.42 -2.01 -8.48
C TYR A 50 15.40 -1.75 -6.98
N ALA A 51 16.41 -1.08 -6.42
CA ALA A 51 16.49 -0.78 -4.99
C ALA A 51 15.29 0.07 -4.51
N ILE A 52 14.92 1.11 -5.26
CA ILE A 52 13.76 1.96 -4.92
C ILE A 52 12.45 1.20 -5.08
N ALA A 53 12.30 0.39 -6.13
CA ALA A 53 11.12 -0.45 -6.32
C ALA A 53 10.97 -1.49 -5.21
N PHE A 54 12.08 -2.12 -4.82
CA PHE A 54 12.15 -3.10 -3.75
C PHE A 54 11.71 -2.48 -2.42
N VAL A 55 12.31 -1.36 -2.02
CA VAL A 55 11.97 -0.69 -0.76
C VAL A 55 10.50 -0.20 -0.77
N ASN A 56 10.02 0.30 -1.91
CA ASN A 56 8.62 0.73 -2.01
C ASN A 56 7.63 -0.43 -1.92
N ALA A 57 7.95 -1.59 -2.52
CA ALA A 57 7.08 -2.76 -2.54
C ALA A 57 7.13 -3.57 -1.24
N PHE A 58 8.30 -3.71 -0.61
CA PHE A 58 8.48 -4.59 0.54
C PHE A 58 8.53 -3.84 1.88
N GLY A 59 8.83 -2.54 1.88
CA GLY A 59 9.06 -1.78 3.11
C GLY A 59 7.87 -1.77 4.06
N GLY A 60 6.66 -1.53 3.53
CA GLY A 60 5.43 -1.53 4.33
C GLY A 60 5.11 -2.91 4.93
N GLY A 61 5.10 -3.96 4.08
CA GLY A 61 4.86 -5.34 4.53
C GLY A 61 5.94 -5.87 5.47
N THR A 62 7.20 -5.46 5.31
CA THR A 62 8.28 -5.83 6.23
C THR A 62 8.06 -5.19 7.59
N LEU A 63 7.69 -3.90 7.65
CA LEU A 63 7.38 -3.27 8.93
C LEU A 63 6.16 -3.91 9.60
N ARG A 64 5.12 -4.24 8.84
CA ARG A 64 3.97 -5.04 9.32
C ARG A 64 4.44 -6.34 9.96
N ASP A 65 5.24 -7.11 9.23
CA ASP A 65 5.72 -8.41 9.69
C ASP A 65 6.59 -8.26 10.96
N VAL A 66 7.42 -7.22 11.05
CA VAL A 66 8.18 -6.90 12.28
C VAL A 66 7.27 -6.55 13.46
N LEU A 67 6.25 -5.70 13.24
CA LEU A 67 5.31 -5.28 14.28
C LEU A 67 4.41 -6.42 14.77
N LEU A 68 4.18 -7.42 13.93
CA LEU A 68 3.42 -8.63 14.26
C LEU A 68 4.30 -9.81 14.73
N ASP A 69 5.62 -9.60 14.85
CA ASP A 69 6.61 -10.66 15.09
C ASP A 69 6.49 -11.87 14.15
N ARG A 70 6.12 -11.60 12.90
CA ARG A 70 5.93 -12.60 11.85
C ARG A 70 7.26 -12.86 11.15
N ARG A 71 7.81 -14.06 11.33
CA ARG A 71 9.06 -14.51 10.68
C ARG A 71 8.89 -15.88 10.02
N PRO A 72 9.57 -16.16 8.89
CA PRO A 72 10.35 -15.22 8.08
C PRO A 72 9.46 -14.17 7.40
N PHE A 73 10.03 -13.02 7.01
CA PHE A 73 9.29 -11.96 6.29
C PHE A 73 8.68 -12.51 5.00
N PHE A 74 7.54 -11.97 4.57
CA PHE A 74 6.77 -12.53 3.46
C PHE A 74 7.59 -12.69 2.16
N TRP A 75 8.43 -11.70 1.82
CA TRP A 75 9.28 -11.73 0.62
C TRP A 75 10.51 -12.64 0.75
N VAL A 76 10.92 -12.97 1.97
CA VAL A 76 11.96 -13.97 2.23
C VAL A 76 11.37 -15.38 2.14
N ARG A 77 10.17 -15.57 2.68
CA ARG A 77 9.44 -16.84 2.58
C ARG A 77 9.11 -17.19 1.14
N TYR A 78 8.72 -16.19 0.35
CA TYR A 78 8.33 -16.32 -1.05
C TYR A 78 9.27 -15.46 -1.92
N GLU A 79 10.49 -15.97 -2.13
CA GLU A 79 11.54 -15.28 -2.90
C GLU A 79 11.10 -14.86 -4.32
N GLY A 80 10.08 -15.54 -4.88
CA GLY A 80 9.45 -15.19 -6.15
C GLY A 80 8.95 -13.75 -6.22
N TYR A 81 8.60 -13.11 -5.10
CA TYR A 81 8.26 -11.69 -5.08
C TYR A 81 9.46 -10.80 -5.41
N ALA A 82 10.62 -11.07 -4.82
CA ALA A 82 11.84 -10.30 -5.07
C ALA A 82 12.31 -10.48 -6.52
N VAL A 83 12.25 -11.72 -7.03
CA VAL A 83 12.55 -12.04 -8.44
C VAL A 83 11.57 -11.33 -9.38
N LEU A 84 10.28 -11.30 -9.06
CA LEU A 84 9.28 -10.57 -9.84
C LEU A 84 9.60 -9.08 -9.93
N VAL A 85 9.95 -8.43 -8.82
CA VAL A 85 10.33 -7.00 -8.81
C VAL A 85 11.60 -6.76 -9.64
N LEU A 86 12.56 -7.68 -9.60
CA LEU A 86 13.76 -7.61 -10.43
C LEU A 86 13.43 -7.70 -11.92
N LEU A 87 12.61 -8.67 -12.32
CA LEU A 87 12.15 -8.83 -13.71
C LEU A 87 11.40 -7.59 -14.19
N LEU A 88 10.49 -7.06 -13.36
CA LEU A 88 9.78 -5.81 -13.67
C LEU A 88 10.75 -4.63 -13.83
N ALA A 89 11.79 -4.52 -13.01
CA ALA A 89 12.78 -3.44 -13.11
C ALA A 89 13.58 -3.54 -14.43
N VAL A 90 14.02 -4.74 -14.79
CA VAL A 90 14.70 -5.00 -16.07
C VAL A 90 13.79 -4.63 -17.24
N LEU A 91 12.55 -5.15 -17.26
CA LEU A 91 11.58 -4.86 -18.31
C LEU A 91 11.26 -3.37 -18.39
N TYR A 92 11.12 -2.69 -17.26
CA TYR A 92 10.84 -1.26 -17.20
C TYR A 92 11.99 -0.42 -17.79
N VAL A 93 13.23 -0.70 -17.40
CA VAL A 93 14.41 0.06 -17.85
C VAL A 93 14.67 -0.20 -19.33
N TYR A 94 14.78 -1.46 -19.76
CA TYR A 94 15.09 -1.79 -21.16
C TYR A 94 13.89 -1.57 -22.10
N GLY A 95 12.67 -1.86 -21.65
CA GLY A 95 11.46 -1.57 -22.40
C GLY A 95 11.28 -0.07 -22.64
N SER A 96 11.68 0.78 -21.69
CA SER A 96 11.64 2.24 -21.87
C SER A 96 12.63 2.78 -22.91
N ARG A 97 13.66 2.00 -23.29
CA ARG A 97 14.61 2.35 -24.36
C ARG A 97 14.09 1.92 -25.74
N LEU A 98 13.29 0.87 -25.80
CA LEU A 98 12.77 0.26 -27.04
C LEU A 98 11.45 0.89 -27.49
N LEU A 99 10.63 1.36 -26.56
CA LEU A 99 9.28 1.87 -26.85
C LEU A 99 9.27 3.41 -26.98
N LYS A 100 8.53 3.92 -27.98
CA LYS A 100 8.29 5.36 -28.14
C LYS A 100 7.69 5.91 -26.83
N PRO A 101 8.09 7.13 -26.39
CA PRO A 101 7.59 7.70 -25.15
C PRO A 101 6.05 7.78 -25.21
N VAL A 102 5.39 7.01 -24.33
CA VAL A 102 3.95 7.08 -24.16
C VAL A 102 3.63 8.47 -23.61
N LYS A 103 2.83 9.25 -24.33
CA LYS A 103 2.41 10.62 -23.96
C LYS A 103 1.52 10.69 -22.71
N ALA A 104 1.27 9.56 -22.03
CA ALA A 104 0.53 9.55 -20.79
C ALA A 104 1.33 10.37 -19.75
N PRO A 105 0.69 11.31 -19.02
CA PRO A 105 1.39 12.08 -18.01
C PRO A 105 1.86 11.13 -16.92
N ALA A 106 3.17 10.88 -16.84
CA ALA A 106 3.80 9.96 -15.88
C ALA A 106 3.37 10.21 -14.43
N TYR A 107 2.97 11.44 -14.12
CA TYR A 107 2.34 11.81 -12.86
C TYR A 107 1.02 11.10 -12.57
N ARG A 108 0.09 11.00 -13.53
CA ARG A 108 -1.22 10.34 -13.33
C ARG A 108 -1.06 8.84 -13.13
N VAL A 109 -0.18 8.20 -13.91
CA VAL A 109 0.11 6.77 -13.79
C VAL A 109 0.75 6.47 -12.43
N PHE A 110 1.73 7.27 -12.03
CA PHE A 110 2.32 7.19 -10.68
C PHE A 110 1.26 7.31 -9.59
N ALA A 111 0.42 8.35 -9.64
CA ALA A 111 -0.58 8.60 -8.62
C ALA A 111 -1.62 7.47 -8.50
N LEU A 112 -2.02 6.87 -9.62
CA LEU A 112 -2.94 5.74 -9.64
C LEU A 112 -2.31 4.47 -9.06
N LEU A 113 -1.09 4.14 -9.47
CA LEU A 113 -0.35 2.98 -8.95
C LEU A 113 -0.06 3.13 -7.46
N ASP A 114 0.30 4.33 -7.02
CA ASP A 114 0.51 4.66 -5.61
C ASP A 114 -0.78 4.52 -4.80
N ALA A 115 -1.93 4.97 -5.34
CA ALA A 115 -3.23 4.78 -4.70
C ALA A 115 -3.63 3.29 -4.60
N PHE A 116 -3.34 2.49 -5.63
CA PHE A 116 -3.56 1.05 -5.58
C PHE A 116 -2.66 0.36 -4.56
N GLY A 117 -1.36 0.65 -4.56
CA GLY A 117 -0.41 0.11 -3.58
C GLY A 117 -0.84 0.46 -2.15
N LEU A 118 -1.18 1.73 -1.91
CA LEU A 118 -1.71 2.21 -0.63
C LEU A 118 -2.95 1.41 -0.21
N ALA A 119 -3.92 1.25 -1.10
CA ALA A 119 -5.16 0.54 -0.80
C ALA A 119 -4.92 -0.93 -0.47
N LEU A 120 -4.21 -1.66 -1.34
CA LEU A 120 -4.00 -3.10 -1.20
C LEU A 120 -3.20 -3.43 0.07
N PHE A 121 -2.11 -2.70 0.34
CA PHE A 121 -1.33 -2.90 1.55
C PHE A 121 -2.06 -2.47 2.83
N SER A 122 -2.91 -1.44 2.77
CA SER A 122 -3.68 -1.03 3.94
C SER A 122 -4.73 -2.05 4.33
N ILE A 123 -5.44 -2.61 3.35
CA ILE A 123 -6.42 -3.67 3.60
C ILE A 123 -5.72 -4.95 4.04
N SER A 124 -4.61 -5.34 3.39
CA SER A 124 -3.83 -6.51 3.82
C SER A 124 -3.32 -6.38 5.25
N GLY A 125 -2.70 -5.24 5.59
CA GLY A 125 -2.21 -4.97 6.94
C GLY A 125 -3.30 -5.00 8.01
N THR A 126 -4.48 -4.45 7.69
CA THR A 126 -5.66 -4.50 8.59
C THR A 126 -6.14 -5.94 8.79
N ALA A 127 -6.20 -6.72 7.72
CA ALA A 127 -6.61 -8.11 7.76
C ALA A 127 -5.66 -8.97 8.61
N PHE A 128 -4.34 -8.81 8.43
CA PHE A 128 -3.35 -9.46 9.29
C PHE A 128 -3.44 -9.00 10.75
N ALA A 129 -3.65 -7.71 11.02
CA ALA A 129 -3.82 -7.24 12.39
C ALA A 129 -5.01 -7.91 13.10
N LEU A 130 -6.13 -8.09 12.38
CA LEU A 130 -7.29 -8.81 12.90
C LEU A 130 -7.00 -10.29 13.15
N GLU A 131 -6.24 -10.94 12.27
CA GLU A 131 -5.80 -12.34 12.46
C GLU A 131 -5.01 -12.50 13.77
N TYR A 132 -4.18 -11.50 14.10
CA TYR A 132 -3.42 -11.43 15.35
C TYR A 132 -4.26 -10.93 16.54
N ARG A 133 -5.58 -10.90 16.41
CA ARG A 133 -6.56 -10.51 17.45
C ARG A 133 -6.33 -9.10 18.01
N MET A 134 -5.78 -8.19 17.21
CA MET A 134 -5.62 -6.80 17.63
C MET A 134 -6.97 -6.07 17.72
N PRO A 135 -7.13 -5.10 18.64
CA PRO A 135 -8.32 -4.27 18.68
C PRO A 135 -8.58 -3.54 17.34
N PRO A 136 -9.85 -3.32 16.91
CA PRO A 136 -10.17 -2.78 15.59
C PRO A 136 -9.50 -1.45 15.28
N PHE A 137 -9.43 -0.55 16.26
CA PHE A 137 -8.74 0.73 16.10
C PHE A 137 -7.25 0.53 15.79
N THR A 138 -6.54 -0.27 16.58
CA THR A 138 -5.13 -0.62 16.35
C THR A 138 -4.93 -1.35 15.03
N ALA A 139 -5.87 -2.24 14.65
CA ALA A 139 -5.84 -2.93 13.36
C ALA A 139 -5.90 -1.97 12.17
N SER A 140 -6.80 -0.97 12.21
CA SER A 140 -6.87 0.06 11.17
C SER A 140 -5.58 0.87 11.08
N LEU A 141 -4.96 1.21 12.21
CA LEU A 141 -3.70 1.95 12.23
C LEU A 141 -2.56 1.11 11.65
N LEU A 142 -2.47 -0.18 11.99
CA LEU A 142 -1.46 -1.07 11.42
C LEU A 142 -1.64 -1.20 9.90
N GLY A 143 -2.89 -1.28 9.42
CA GLY A 143 -3.22 -1.19 8.01
C GLY A 143 -2.63 0.06 7.36
N VAL A 144 -2.99 1.24 7.88
CA VAL A 144 -2.48 2.52 7.36
C VAL A 144 -0.95 2.57 7.36
N ILE A 145 -0.30 2.12 8.42
CA ILE A 145 1.17 2.06 8.51
C ILE A 145 1.73 1.16 7.39
N THR A 146 1.15 -0.02 7.21
CA THR A 146 1.55 -0.97 6.15
C THR A 146 1.45 -0.33 4.76
N GLY A 147 0.36 0.38 4.49
CA GLY A 147 0.14 1.03 3.19
C GLY A 147 1.04 2.23 2.91
N VAL A 148 1.32 3.05 3.93
CA VAL A 148 2.02 4.34 3.77
C VAL A 148 3.54 4.18 3.79
N VAL A 149 4.06 3.25 4.59
CA VAL A 149 5.51 3.18 4.88
C VAL A 149 6.36 2.87 3.65
N GLY A 150 5.88 2.05 2.72
CA GLY A 150 6.59 1.82 1.44
C GLY A 150 6.86 3.14 0.70
N GLY A 151 5.82 3.95 0.51
CA GLY A 151 5.91 5.26 -0.14
C GLY A 151 6.77 6.26 0.63
N VAL A 152 6.74 6.21 1.97
CA VAL A 152 7.59 7.03 2.83
C VAL A 152 9.07 6.69 2.64
N LEU A 153 9.43 5.41 2.71
CA LEU A 153 10.81 4.97 2.53
C LEU A 153 11.33 5.30 1.12
N ARG A 154 10.50 5.10 0.09
CA ARG A 154 10.79 5.54 -1.28
C ARG A 154 11.13 7.02 -1.33
N ASP A 155 10.28 7.88 -0.78
CA ASP A 155 10.46 9.32 -0.87
C ASP A 155 11.71 9.78 -0.10
N ILE A 156 12.00 9.19 1.07
CA ILE A 156 13.22 9.45 1.85
C ILE A 156 14.48 9.09 1.04
N LEU A 157 14.51 7.89 0.44
CA LEU A 157 15.66 7.45 -0.36
C LEU A 157 15.87 8.29 -1.63
N LEU A 158 14.80 8.90 -2.15
CA LEU A 158 14.87 9.83 -3.29
C LEU A 158 15.14 11.29 -2.86
N VAL A 159 15.42 11.53 -1.58
CA VAL A 159 15.67 12.84 -0.98
C VAL A 159 14.49 13.79 -1.23
N GLN A 160 13.29 13.33 -0.89
CA GLN A 160 12.05 14.09 -0.98
C GLN A 160 11.27 14.01 0.32
N ILE A 161 10.51 15.07 0.64
CA ILE A 161 9.55 15.03 1.74
C ILE A 161 8.45 14.02 1.36
N PRO A 162 8.18 13.00 2.20
CA PRO A 162 7.15 12.01 1.91
C PRO A 162 5.79 12.63 1.61
N VAL A 163 5.05 12.05 0.66
CA VAL A 163 3.69 12.52 0.30
C VAL A 163 2.81 12.71 1.53
N VAL A 164 2.88 11.80 2.50
CA VAL A 164 2.05 11.86 3.72
C VAL A 164 2.36 13.07 4.62
N PHE A 165 3.58 13.62 4.58
CA PHE A 165 4.01 14.70 5.47
C PHE A 165 4.06 16.08 4.81
N ARG A 166 3.75 16.19 3.51
CA ARG A 166 3.77 17.50 2.83
C ARG A 166 2.61 18.37 3.32
N LYS A 167 2.89 19.64 3.69
CA LYS A 167 1.88 20.61 4.17
C LYS A 167 0.69 20.77 3.22
N THR A 168 0.92 20.71 1.91
CA THR A 168 -0.11 20.83 0.86
C THR A 168 -0.52 19.46 0.30
N ALA A 169 -0.20 18.37 0.99
CA ALA A 169 -0.58 17.05 0.52
C ALA A 169 -2.09 16.88 0.53
N THR A 170 -2.62 16.38 -0.57
CA THR A 170 -3.99 15.91 -0.63
C THR A 170 -4.17 14.67 0.26
N LEU A 171 -5.39 14.45 0.75
CA LEU A 171 -5.73 13.33 1.65
C LEU A 171 -5.08 11.99 1.24
N TYR A 172 -4.21 11.45 2.09
CA TYR A 172 -3.42 10.23 1.82
C TYR A 172 -3.69 9.14 2.86
N ALA A 173 -3.03 9.24 4.03
CA ALA A 173 -3.23 8.32 5.14
C ALA A 173 -4.67 8.34 5.66
N THR A 174 -5.36 9.47 5.54
CA THR A 174 -6.78 9.61 5.86
C THR A 174 -7.67 8.78 4.95
N CYS A 175 -7.39 8.73 3.64
CA CYS A 175 -8.12 7.86 2.71
C CYS A 175 -7.94 6.38 3.08
N ALA A 176 -6.70 5.99 3.39
CA ALA A 176 -6.38 4.65 3.85
C ALA A 176 -7.13 4.31 5.15
N PHE A 177 -7.13 5.22 6.13
CA PHE A 177 -7.80 5.02 7.41
C PHE A 177 -9.31 4.80 7.24
N VAL A 178 -9.98 5.64 6.45
CA VAL A 178 -11.42 5.51 6.17
C VAL A 178 -11.72 4.17 5.50
N GLY A 179 -10.95 3.77 4.49
CA GLY A 179 -11.18 2.49 3.81
C GLY A 179 -10.87 1.27 4.67
N CYS A 180 -9.88 1.35 5.57
CA CYS A 180 -9.65 0.30 6.58
C CYS A 180 -10.86 0.16 7.50
N TRP A 181 -11.49 1.27 7.92
CA TRP A 181 -12.72 1.22 8.71
C TRP A 181 -13.91 0.64 7.95
N VAL A 182 -14.07 0.96 6.66
CA VAL A 182 -15.09 0.33 5.81
C VAL A 182 -14.89 -1.19 5.77
N TYR A 183 -13.65 -1.64 5.56
CA TYR A 183 -13.32 -3.07 5.61
C TYR A 183 -13.65 -3.68 6.99
N LEU A 184 -13.20 -3.05 8.07
CA LEU A 184 -13.43 -3.52 9.45
C LEU A 184 -14.93 -3.66 9.76
N VAL A 185 -15.74 -2.64 9.44
CA VAL A 185 -17.19 -2.66 9.71
C VAL A 185 -17.87 -3.79 8.94
N LEU A 186 -17.51 -4.00 7.67
CA LEU A 186 -18.08 -5.08 6.87
C LEU A 186 -17.70 -6.46 7.41
N VAL A 187 -16.44 -6.64 7.85
CA VAL A 187 -16.00 -7.87 8.52
C VAL A 187 -16.74 -8.09 9.84
N LEU A 188 -16.95 -7.03 10.63
CA LEU A 188 -17.72 -7.10 11.88
C LEU A 188 -19.20 -7.45 11.66
N TRP A 189 -19.77 -7.07 10.52
CA TRP A 189 -21.11 -7.48 10.09
C TRP A 189 -21.14 -8.86 9.41
N GLN A 190 -20.04 -9.62 9.47
CA GLN A 190 -19.92 -10.95 8.89
C GLN A 190 -20.16 -11.00 7.37
N VAL A 191 -19.93 -9.88 6.69
CA VAL A 191 -19.92 -9.85 5.22
C VAL A 191 -18.72 -10.66 4.73
N ASP A 192 -18.86 -11.29 3.56
CA ASP A 192 -17.78 -12.05 2.95
C ASP A 192 -16.49 -11.22 2.81
N MET A 193 -15.35 -11.81 3.18
CA MET A 193 -14.06 -11.13 3.21
C MET A 193 -13.64 -10.58 1.84
N ALA A 194 -13.98 -11.25 0.73
CA ALA A 194 -13.65 -10.75 -0.60
C ALA A 194 -14.45 -9.47 -0.90
N ILE A 195 -15.73 -9.44 -0.55
CA ILE A 195 -16.59 -8.26 -0.70
C ILE A 195 -16.08 -7.12 0.18
N ALA A 196 -15.75 -7.39 1.45
CA ALA A 196 -15.19 -6.40 2.36
C ALA A 196 -13.86 -5.83 1.83
N THR A 197 -13.00 -6.69 1.30
CA THR A 197 -11.70 -6.31 0.71
C THR A 197 -11.88 -5.40 -0.50
N VAL A 198 -12.77 -5.77 -1.43
CA VAL A 198 -13.09 -4.96 -2.62
C VAL A 198 -13.72 -3.63 -2.23
N ALA A 199 -14.64 -3.62 -1.27
CA ALA A 199 -15.26 -2.39 -0.78
C ALA A 199 -14.23 -1.45 -0.17
N GLY A 200 -13.40 -1.94 0.76
CA GLY A 200 -12.32 -1.17 1.38
C GLY A 200 -11.33 -0.65 0.35
N PHE A 201 -10.87 -1.49 -0.58
CA PHE A 201 -9.99 -1.10 -1.68
C PHE A 201 -10.59 0.03 -2.53
N CYS A 202 -11.82 -0.15 -3.00
CA CYS A 202 -12.54 0.85 -3.80
C CYS A 202 -12.69 2.17 -3.03
N THR A 203 -13.02 2.13 -1.74
CA THR A 203 -13.12 3.33 -0.90
C THR A 203 -11.80 4.09 -0.87
N ILE A 204 -10.67 3.42 -0.60
CA ILE A 204 -9.35 4.09 -0.53
C ILE A 204 -9.01 4.72 -1.88
N VAL A 205 -9.14 3.96 -2.96
CA VAL A 205 -8.81 4.42 -4.32
C VAL A 205 -9.69 5.60 -4.72
N LEU A 206 -11.01 5.48 -4.57
CA LEU A 206 -11.94 6.54 -4.97
C LEU A 206 -11.69 7.81 -4.18
N LEU A 207 -11.58 7.71 -2.86
CA LEU A 207 -11.27 8.87 -2.02
C LEU A 207 -9.94 9.50 -2.40
N ARG A 208 -8.91 8.68 -2.69
CA ARG A 208 -7.61 9.19 -3.10
C ARG A 208 -7.64 9.91 -4.44
N MET A 209 -8.35 9.35 -5.42
CA MET A 209 -8.51 9.97 -6.74
C MET A 209 -9.36 11.25 -6.68
N LEU A 210 -10.40 11.28 -5.84
CA LEU A 210 -11.19 12.49 -5.57
C LEU A 210 -10.35 13.56 -4.87
N ALA A 211 -9.56 13.17 -3.87
CA ALA A 211 -8.66 14.10 -3.18
C ALA A 211 -7.64 14.73 -4.12
N LEU A 212 -7.09 13.96 -5.07
CA LEU A 212 -6.19 14.47 -6.11
C LEU A 212 -6.91 15.35 -7.14
N ARG A 213 -8.15 15.02 -7.52
CA ARG A 213 -8.92 15.79 -8.51
C ARG A 213 -9.39 17.14 -7.97
N TYR A 214 -9.83 17.16 -6.71
CA TYR A 214 -10.39 18.35 -6.06
C TYR A 214 -9.40 19.06 -5.12
N ASN A 215 -8.14 18.62 -5.09
CA ASN A 215 -7.11 19.15 -4.19
C ASN A 215 -7.55 19.21 -2.71
N LEU A 216 -8.23 18.16 -2.23
CA LEU A 216 -8.72 18.10 -0.85
C LEU A 216 -7.52 17.96 0.09
N THR A 217 -7.32 18.95 0.97
CA THR A 217 -6.22 19.02 1.94
C THR A 217 -6.78 19.12 3.36
N LEU A 218 -5.97 18.75 4.35
CA LEU A 218 -6.29 18.99 5.76
C LEU A 218 -5.85 20.40 6.18
N PRO A 219 -6.53 21.02 7.17
CA PRO A 219 -6.11 22.31 7.70
C PRO A 219 -4.72 22.21 8.31
N THR A 220 -3.88 23.21 8.01
CA THR A 220 -2.57 23.36 8.64
C THR A 220 -2.68 24.27 9.86
N PRO A 221 -2.02 23.96 10.99
CA PRO A 221 -1.91 24.89 12.10
C PRO A 221 -1.33 26.22 11.61
N ARG A 222 -1.88 27.34 12.10
CA ARG A 222 -1.42 28.68 11.73
C ARG A 222 0.03 28.85 12.18
N GLU A 223 0.90 29.29 11.29
CA GLU A 223 2.25 29.73 11.67
C GLU A 223 2.09 31.05 12.45
N GLU A 224 2.50 31.05 13.73
CA GLU A 224 2.78 32.29 14.44
C GLU A 224 4.11 32.81 13.88
N GLU A 225 4.08 34.00 13.27
CA GLU A 225 5.25 34.70 12.70
C GLU A 225 6.29 35.06 13.76
#